data_AF-A0A5B1QE78-F1
#
_entry.id   AF-A0A5B1QE78-F1
#
_cell.length_a   1.000
_cell.length_b   1.000
_cell.length_c   1.000
_cell.angle_alpha   90.00
_cell.angle_beta   90.00
_cell.angle_gamma   90.00
#
_symmetry.space_group_name_H-M   'P 1'
#
loop_
_entity.id
_entity.type
_entity.pdbx_description
1 polymer ?
#
loop_
_entity_poly.entity_id
_entity_poly.type
_entity_poly.pdbx_seq_one_letter_code
_entity_poly.pdbx_strand_id
1 'polypeptide(L)'
;MPTLKSRWVTYLERSSRMLRDGTTRIVRMEGADTPSRAPITLYRFNTPQDLAEYALGCDADMGGTSTAHLELDTDPAHNEPVGKPATAKFWGEMRLGVRPGLEGRIRGGYAGFRNKHRPTLFGELTDDVSEHSYLALRLRAAGHPRTRNSYFVNIQTDGPISTDLWQHRLYFNRNDGGWEDVFIPFDAFVLTNAGEIAPDQLTMLRERIRTVGISLLGGNSGVEGPYELGIDEIRAVNDEDVTVPPSTCAFERG
;
A
#
# COMPACT_ATOMS: atom_id res chain seq x y z
N MET A 1 23.06 9.67 3.39
CA MET A 1 23.48 8.27 3.64
C MET A 1 23.34 7.98 5.12
N PRO A 2 22.47 7.05 5.56
CA PRO A 2 22.46 6.61 6.94
C PRO A 2 23.77 5.85 7.21
N THR A 3 24.47 6.20 8.30
CA THR A 3 25.74 5.56 8.67
C THR A 3 25.52 4.09 9.05
N LEU A 4 26.51 3.23 8.78
CA LEU A 4 26.43 1.79 9.06
C LEU A 4 25.97 1.49 10.50
N LYS A 5 26.43 2.30 11.47
CA LYS A 5 26.06 2.21 12.90
C LYS A 5 24.56 2.39 13.14
N SER A 6 23.88 3.27 12.40
CA SER A 6 22.44 3.52 12.55
C SER A 6 21.61 2.30 12.13
N ARG A 7 22.03 1.58 11.07
CA ARG A 7 21.31 0.38 10.61
C ARG A 7 21.36 -0.76 11.63
N TRP A 8 22.53 -1.00 12.24
CA TRP A 8 22.70 -2.02 13.28
C TRP A 8 21.84 -1.77 14.52
N VAL A 9 21.73 -0.52 14.96
CA VAL A 9 20.85 -0.15 16.08
C VAL A 9 19.39 -0.45 15.74
N THR A 10 18.92 -0.06 14.56
CA THR A 10 17.55 -0.36 14.12
C THR A 10 17.28 -1.87 14.02
N TYR A 11 18.25 -2.67 13.56
CA TYR A 11 18.14 -4.13 13.53
C TYR A 11 18.01 -4.73 14.94
N LEU A 12 18.83 -4.27 15.88
CA LEU A 12 18.81 -4.74 17.28
C LEU A 12 17.52 -4.34 17.99
N GLU A 13 17.04 -3.10 17.78
CA GLU A 13 15.76 -2.64 18.31
C GLU A 13 14.59 -3.50 17.82
N ARG A 14 14.51 -3.76 16.50
CA ARG A 14 13.48 -4.61 15.90
C ARG A 14 13.55 -6.06 16.41
N SER A 15 14.77 -6.61 16.53
CA SER A 15 14.98 -7.96 17.06
C SER A 15 14.60 -8.06 18.54
N SER A 16 14.88 -7.02 19.34
CA SER A 16 14.48 -6.95 20.74
C SER A 16 12.96 -6.86 20.91
N ARG A 17 12.27 -6.17 20.00
CA ARG A 17 10.81 -6.10 19.95
C ARG A 17 10.21 -7.47 19.63
N MET A 18 10.70 -8.17 18.60
CA MET A 18 10.27 -9.54 18.28
C MET A 18 10.46 -10.51 19.45
N LEU A 19 11.61 -10.45 20.13
CA LEU A 19 11.84 -11.30 21.31
C LEU A 19 10.88 -10.97 22.45
N ARG A 20 10.63 -9.68 22.72
CA ARG A 20 9.65 -9.26 23.73
C ARG A 20 8.23 -9.71 23.38
N ASP A 21 7.81 -9.51 22.14
CA ASP A 21 6.47 -9.89 21.66
C ASP A 21 6.31 -11.42 21.70
N GLY A 22 7.34 -12.17 21.28
CA GLY A 22 7.38 -13.63 21.39
C GLY A 22 7.33 -14.13 22.84
N THR A 23 8.11 -13.52 23.74
CA THR A 23 8.06 -13.87 25.18
C THR A 23 6.73 -13.51 25.82
N THR A 24 6.10 -12.41 25.41
CA THR A 24 4.79 -11.99 25.93
C THR A 24 3.70 -12.98 25.52
N ARG A 25 3.70 -13.42 24.26
CA ARG A 25 2.79 -14.48 23.76
C ARG A 25 2.94 -15.79 24.53
N ILE A 26 4.18 -16.24 24.78
CA ILE A 26 4.46 -17.49 25.50
C ILE A 26 4.04 -17.38 26.98
N VAL A 27 4.35 -16.26 27.63
CA VAL A 27 3.98 -16.02 29.04
C VAL A 27 2.46 -15.92 29.21
N ARG A 28 1.74 -15.39 28.23
CA ARG A 28 0.27 -15.29 28.26
C ARG A 28 -0.46 -16.57 27.86
N MET A 29 0.25 -17.66 27.50
CA MET A 29 -0.37 -18.88 26.97
C MET A 29 -1.35 -18.60 25.80
N GLU A 30 -1.08 -17.58 24.98
CA GLU A 30 -1.92 -17.17 23.83
C GLU A 30 -1.96 -18.23 22.69
N GLY A 31 -1.42 -19.44 22.91
CA GLY A 31 -1.51 -20.57 21.98
C GLY A 31 -2.79 -21.40 22.10
N ALA A 32 -3.67 -21.09 23.06
CA ALA A 32 -4.97 -21.75 23.26
C ALA A 32 -6.18 -20.84 23.01
N ASP A 33 -5.96 -19.53 22.84
CA ASP A 33 -7.02 -18.57 22.52
C ASP A 33 -7.24 -18.53 21.00
N THR A 34 -8.51 -18.38 20.60
CA THR A 34 -8.85 -18.15 19.19
C THR A 34 -8.11 -16.90 18.71
N PRO A 35 -7.44 -16.93 17.55
CA PRO A 35 -6.79 -15.76 16.98
C PRO A 35 -7.73 -14.55 16.97
N SER A 36 -7.23 -13.39 17.40
CA SER A 36 -8.03 -12.17 17.45
C SER A 36 -8.49 -11.75 16.06
N ARG A 37 -9.80 -11.66 15.87
CA ARG A 37 -10.45 -11.17 14.63
C ARG A 37 -10.71 -9.66 14.66
N ALA A 38 -10.30 -8.96 15.71
CA ALA A 38 -10.48 -7.52 15.83
C ALA A 38 -9.72 -6.78 14.71
N PRO A 39 -10.21 -5.60 14.28
CA PRO A 39 -9.49 -4.74 13.35
C PRO A 39 -8.06 -4.46 13.78
N ILE A 40 -7.12 -4.59 12.85
CA ILE A 40 -5.73 -4.21 13.08
C ILE A 40 -5.32 -3.08 12.16
N THR A 41 -4.63 -2.08 12.70
CA THR A 41 -3.98 -1.05 11.89
C THR A 41 -2.61 -1.54 11.46
N LEU A 42 -2.43 -1.76 10.16
CA LEU A 42 -1.16 -2.20 9.58
C LEU A 42 -0.21 -1.02 9.41
N TYR A 43 -0.73 0.09 8.89
CA TYR A 43 0.07 1.21 8.43
C TYR A 43 -0.62 2.54 8.73
N ARG A 44 0.13 3.48 9.31
CA ARG A 44 -0.31 4.84 9.63
C ARG A 44 0.41 5.85 8.74
N PHE A 45 -0.18 7.04 8.63
CA PHE A 45 0.29 8.12 7.75
C PHE A 45 0.15 9.51 8.38
N ASN A 46 0.15 9.61 9.71
CA ASN A 46 -0.28 10.82 10.41
C ASN A 46 0.88 11.64 10.99
N THR A 47 2.10 11.11 10.94
CA THR A 47 3.31 11.76 11.49
C THR A 47 4.50 11.66 10.53
N PRO A 48 5.50 12.55 10.65
CA PRO A 48 6.71 12.46 9.82
C PRO A 48 7.45 11.13 10.00
N GLN A 49 7.38 10.55 11.20
CA GLN A 49 7.95 9.25 11.54
C GLN A 49 7.25 8.12 10.78
N ASP A 50 5.93 8.21 10.64
CA ASP A 50 5.17 7.25 9.82
C ASP A 50 5.63 7.33 8.37
N LEU A 51 5.69 8.53 7.77
CA LEU A 51 6.10 8.72 6.37
C LEU A 51 7.54 8.25 6.11
N ALA A 52 8.41 8.32 7.11
CA ALA A 52 9.78 7.83 7.01
C ALA A 52 9.87 6.31 6.81
N GLU A 53 8.82 5.54 7.11
CA GLU A 53 8.76 4.10 6.87
C GLU A 53 8.33 3.74 5.44
N TYR A 54 8.10 4.72 4.55
CA TYR A 54 7.73 4.46 3.16
C TYR A 54 8.85 4.77 2.17
N ALA A 55 8.90 4.00 1.09
CA ALA A 55 9.72 4.23 -0.07
C ALA A 55 8.81 4.73 -1.21
N LEU A 56 9.23 5.82 -1.83
CA LEU A 56 8.57 6.46 -2.97
C LEU A 56 9.39 6.18 -4.23
N GLY A 57 8.72 5.99 -5.36
CA GLY A 57 9.39 5.80 -6.65
C GLY A 57 8.48 6.15 -7.82
N CYS A 58 9.09 6.48 -8.96
CA CYS A 58 8.37 6.73 -10.20
C CYS A 58 9.23 6.36 -11.40
N ASP A 59 8.64 6.40 -12.59
CA ASP A 59 9.35 6.07 -13.84
C ASP A 59 10.58 6.95 -14.10
N ALA A 60 10.71 8.12 -13.45
CA ALA A 60 11.85 9.01 -13.60
C ALA A 60 13.19 8.35 -13.20
N ASP A 61 13.14 7.36 -12.30
CA ASP A 61 14.31 6.55 -11.90
C ASP A 61 14.82 5.66 -13.03
N MET A 62 13.94 5.31 -13.98
CA MET A 62 14.25 4.50 -15.16
C MET A 62 14.35 5.32 -16.45
N GLY A 63 14.21 6.65 -16.37
CA GLY A 63 14.28 7.56 -17.51
C GLY A 63 12.93 8.06 -18.03
N GLY A 64 11.83 7.79 -17.31
CA GLY A 64 10.55 8.46 -17.50
C GLY A 64 10.58 9.93 -17.07
N THR A 65 9.42 10.59 -17.13
CA THR A 65 9.27 12.02 -16.85
C THR A 65 8.17 12.34 -15.83
N SER A 66 7.58 11.33 -15.19
CA SER A 66 6.60 11.52 -14.12
C SER A 66 7.26 12.10 -12.86
N THR A 67 6.44 12.66 -11.96
CA THR A 67 6.88 13.07 -10.62
C THR A 67 6.08 12.34 -9.54
N ALA A 68 6.67 12.23 -8.36
CA ALA A 68 6.04 11.63 -7.20
C ALA A 68 6.49 12.32 -5.92
N HIS A 69 5.53 12.61 -5.05
CA HIS A 69 5.71 13.22 -3.74
C HIS A 69 4.84 12.49 -2.72
N LEU A 70 5.37 12.28 -1.52
CA LEU A 70 4.63 11.75 -0.38
C LEU A 70 4.96 12.61 0.84
N GLU A 71 4.00 13.42 1.26
CA GLU A 71 4.20 14.47 2.27
C GLU A 71 3.03 14.49 3.25
N LEU A 72 3.22 15.12 4.41
CA LEU A 72 2.11 15.36 5.32
C LEU A 72 1.28 16.54 4.84
N ASP A 73 -0.04 16.33 4.88
CA ASP A 73 -1.05 17.34 4.70
C ASP A 73 -1.64 17.70 6.05
N THR A 74 -1.48 18.96 6.45
CA THR A 74 -1.99 19.52 7.71
C THR A 74 -3.17 20.47 7.49
N ASP A 75 -3.77 20.49 6.30
CA ASP A 75 -4.92 21.34 6.01
C ASP A 75 -6.12 20.92 6.88
N PRO A 76 -6.67 21.82 7.72
CA PRO A 76 -7.85 21.52 8.52
C PRO A 76 -9.05 21.07 7.69
N ALA A 77 -9.25 21.62 6.48
CA ALA A 77 -10.37 21.25 5.62
C ALA A 77 -10.32 19.77 5.21
N HIS A 78 -9.12 19.21 5.07
CA HIS A 78 -8.93 17.79 4.78
C HIS A 78 -8.95 16.94 6.04
N ASN A 79 -8.45 17.44 7.17
CA ASN A 79 -8.15 16.62 8.34
C ASN A 79 -9.23 16.64 9.43
N GLU A 80 -10.09 17.67 9.50
CA GLU A 80 -11.24 17.73 10.41
C GLU A 80 -12.16 16.50 10.31
N PRO A 81 -12.55 16.01 9.11
CA PRO A 81 -13.39 14.82 8.98
C PRO A 81 -12.72 13.51 9.43
N VAL A 82 -11.38 13.49 9.52
CA VAL A 82 -10.59 12.34 10.00
C VAL A 82 -10.36 12.44 11.51
N GLY A 83 -10.48 13.63 12.10
CA GLY A 83 -10.21 13.86 13.52
C GLY A 83 -8.74 13.73 13.90
N LYS A 84 -7.83 13.92 12.95
CA LYS A 84 -6.37 13.82 13.12
C LYS A 84 -5.71 15.15 12.72
N PRO A 85 -4.52 15.50 13.23
CA PRO A 85 -3.87 16.78 12.89
C PRO A 85 -3.23 16.77 11.49
N ALA A 86 -2.92 15.59 10.95
CA ALA A 86 -2.31 15.43 9.64
C ALA A 86 -2.61 14.05 9.05
N THR A 87 -2.58 13.97 7.73
CA THR A 87 -2.66 12.75 6.91
C THR A 87 -1.59 12.79 5.82
N ALA A 88 -1.31 11.68 5.13
CA ALA A 88 -0.40 11.71 4.00
C ALA A 88 -1.11 12.19 2.74
N LYS A 89 -0.37 12.88 1.89
CA LYS A 89 -0.75 13.26 0.53
C LYS A 89 0.26 12.70 -0.45
N PHE A 90 -0.19 11.75 -1.27
CA PHE A 90 0.55 11.22 -2.41
C PHE A 90 0.14 11.98 -3.66
N TRP A 91 1.06 12.74 -4.26
CA TRP A 91 0.74 13.65 -5.36
C TRP A 91 1.89 13.80 -6.36
N GLY A 92 1.56 14.27 -7.56
CA GLY A 92 2.53 14.53 -8.61
C GLY A 92 1.87 14.68 -9.98
N GLU A 93 2.70 14.60 -11.02
CA GLU A 93 2.29 14.68 -12.42
C GLU A 93 2.60 13.34 -13.11
N MET A 94 1.57 12.66 -13.62
CA MET A 94 1.71 11.43 -14.39
C MET A 94 2.02 11.78 -15.85
N ARG A 95 3.15 11.31 -16.37
CA ARG A 95 3.58 11.52 -17.75
C ARG A 95 4.01 10.21 -18.41
N LEU A 96 3.72 10.05 -19.69
CA LEU A 96 4.12 8.90 -20.50
C LEU A 96 5.42 9.14 -21.25
N GLY A 97 5.84 10.42 -21.33
CA GLY A 97 7.09 10.83 -21.93
C GLY A 97 8.30 10.20 -21.23
N VAL A 98 9.32 9.94 -22.02
CA VAL A 98 10.62 9.41 -21.58
C VAL A 98 11.72 10.37 -22.00
N ARG A 99 12.89 10.28 -21.38
CA ARG A 99 14.05 11.10 -21.75
C ARG A 99 14.49 10.78 -23.18
N PRO A 100 15.02 11.79 -23.91
CA PRO A 100 15.56 11.58 -25.24
C PRO A 100 16.58 10.44 -25.32
N GLY A 101 16.40 9.53 -26.28
CA GLY A 101 17.23 8.34 -26.49
C GLY A 101 16.73 7.07 -25.80
N LEU A 102 15.64 7.15 -25.04
CA LEU A 102 15.00 6.00 -24.38
C LEU A 102 13.63 5.66 -24.98
N GLU A 103 13.20 6.38 -26.02
CA GLU A 103 11.97 6.10 -26.74
C GLU A 103 11.96 4.66 -27.29
N GLY A 104 10.85 3.95 -27.04
CA GLY A 104 10.68 2.54 -27.45
C GLY A 104 11.50 1.53 -26.64
N ARG A 105 12.38 1.97 -25.72
CA ARG A 105 13.16 1.08 -24.83
C ARG A 105 12.55 0.95 -23.45
N ILE A 106 11.96 2.04 -22.96
CA ILE A 106 11.23 2.08 -21.70
C ILE A 106 9.84 2.64 -21.95
N ARG A 107 8.91 2.27 -21.06
CA ARG A 107 7.56 2.81 -21.03
C ARG A 107 7.40 3.70 -19.80
N GLY A 108 7.10 4.98 -20.01
CA GLY A 108 6.70 5.88 -18.93
C GLY A 108 5.29 5.59 -18.44
N GLY A 109 4.89 6.26 -17.37
CA GLY A 109 3.56 6.19 -16.80
C GLY A 109 3.46 5.39 -15.50
N TYR A 110 4.41 5.57 -14.58
CA TYR A 110 4.41 4.91 -13.25
C TYR A 110 4.80 5.88 -12.14
N ALA A 111 4.03 5.87 -11.05
CA ALA A 111 4.38 6.49 -9.78
C ALA A 111 3.78 5.67 -8.63
N GLY A 112 4.46 5.55 -7.50
CA GLY A 112 3.90 4.83 -6.36
C GLY A 112 4.76 4.89 -5.12
N PHE A 113 4.19 4.41 -4.03
CA PHE A 113 4.90 4.23 -2.78
C PHE A 113 4.54 2.88 -2.16
N ARG A 114 5.39 2.40 -1.27
CA ARG A 114 5.15 1.20 -0.44
C ARG A 114 5.87 1.34 0.87
N ASN A 115 5.45 0.64 1.91
CA ASN A 115 6.26 0.57 3.13
C ASN A 115 7.61 -0.09 2.83
N LYS A 116 8.63 0.32 3.58
CA LYS A 116 9.97 -0.25 3.51
C LYS A 116 9.95 -1.66 4.05
N HIS A 117 10.82 -2.49 3.48
CA HIS A 117 11.17 -3.77 4.06
C HIS A 117 11.61 -3.61 5.52
N ARG A 118 11.20 -4.54 6.36
CA ARG A 118 11.50 -4.53 7.80
C ARG A 118 12.39 -5.73 8.17
N PRO A 119 13.63 -5.82 7.64
CA PRO A 119 14.52 -6.92 7.97
C PRO A 119 14.93 -6.88 9.45
N THR A 120 15.13 -8.06 10.03
CA THR A 120 15.58 -8.33 11.41
C THR A 120 16.79 -9.28 11.36
N LEU A 121 17.42 -9.59 12.50
CA LEU A 121 18.50 -10.59 12.55
C LEU A 121 18.02 -12.03 12.30
N PHE A 122 16.71 -12.27 12.36
CA PHE A 122 16.10 -13.59 12.27
C PHE A 122 15.17 -13.75 11.05
N GLY A 123 15.22 -12.81 10.10
CA GLY A 123 14.38 -12.83 8.90
C GLY A 123 13.80 -11.47 8.59
N GLU A 124 12.58 -11.44 8.08
CA GLU A 124 11.86 -10.20 7.76
C GLU A 124 10.60 -10.10 8.62
N LEU A 125 10.33 -8.91 9.18
CA LEU A 125 9.10 -8.66 9.91
C LEU A 125 7.95 -8.53 8.90
N THR A 126 6.99 -9.43 9.03
CA THR A 126 5.76 -9.49 8.23
C THR A 126 4.54 -9.29 9.12
N ASP A 127 3.43 -8.90 8.50
CA ASP A 127 2.13 -8.79 9.15
C ASP A 127 1.30 -10.04 8.83
N ASP A 128 0.63 -10.59 9.84
CA ASP A 128 -0.29 -11.71 9.70
C ASP A 128 -1.73 -11.19 9.67
N VAL A 129 -2.40 -11.38 8.54
CA VAL A 129 -3.80 -11.03 8.30
C VAL A 129 -4.64 -12.26 7.91
N SER A 130 -4.17 -13.47 8.26
CA SER A 130 -4.85 -14.73 7.93
C SER A 130 -6.28 -14.81 8.46
N GLU A 131 -6.56 -14.09 9.55
CA GLU A 131 -7.86 -14.03 10.24
C GLU A 131 -8.70 -12.79 9.86
N HIS A 132 -8.30 -12.10 8.79
CA HIS A 132 -9.01 -10.93 8.26
C HIS A 132 -9.42 -11.17 6.81
N SER A 133 -10.67 -10.82 6.49
CA SER A 133 -11.23 -10.98 5.14
C SER A 133 -10.86 -9.84 4.20
N TYR A 134 -10.65 -8.62 4.71
CA TYR A 134 -10.51 -7.40 3.90
C TYR A 134 -9.27 -6.59 4.27
N LEU A 135 -8.66 -6.00 3.24
CA LEU A 135 -7.82 -4.83 3.38
C LEU A 135 -8.71 -3.57 3.32
N ALA A 136 -8.68 -2.76 4.37
CA ALA A 136 -9.42 -1.49 4.44
C ALA A 136 -8.45 -0.31 4.31
N LEU A 137 -8.72 0.60 3.37
CA LEU A 137 -7.94 1.81 3.14
C LEU A 137 -8.82 3.04 3.34
N ARG A 138 -8.42 3.93 4.25
CA ARG A 138 -9.07 5.24 4.41
C ARG A 138 -8.40 6.25 3.48
N LEU A 139 -9.08 6.62 2.41
CA LEU A 139 -8.52 7.37 1.27
C LEU A 139 -9.35 8.59 0.88
N ARG A 140 -8.69 9.56 0.23
CA ARG A 140 -9.31 10.76 -0.35
C ARG A 140 -8.77 10.98 -1.75
N ALA A 141 -9.50 10.56 -2.78
CA ALA A 141 -9.09 10.78 -4.17
C ALA A 141 -9.47 12.20 -4.63
N ALA A 142 -8.48 13.09 -4.68
CA ALA A 142 -8.64 14.52 -4.95
C ALA A 142 -7.94 15.01 -6.24
N GLY A 143 -7.24 14.11 -6.94
CA GLY A 143 -6.59 14.40 -8.21
C GLY A 143 -7.57 14.61 -9.38
N HIS A 144 -7.02 14.82 -10.57
CA HIS A 144 -7.80 15.02 -11.78
C HIS A 144 -8.70 13.79 -12.09
N PRO A 145 -9.95 13.97 -12.56
CA PRO A 145 -10.86 12.84 -12.83
C PRO A 145 -10.29 11.76 -13.75
N ARG A 146 -9.39 12.15 -14.67
CA ARG A 146 -8.70 11.23 -15.60
C ARG A 146 -7.75 10.25 -14.90
N THR A 147 -7.12 10.64 -13.79
CA THR A 147 -6.16 9.80 -13.04
C THR A 147 -6.84 8.95 -11.97
N ARG A 148 -8.06 9.32 -11.54
CA ARG A 148 -8.84 8.66 -10.48
C ARG A 148 -8.94 7.15 -10.61
N ASN A 149 -9.16 6.63 -11.82
CA ASN A 149 -9.35 5.20 -12.02
C ASN A 149 -8.04 4.45 -12.31
N SER A 150 -6.88 5.06 -12.10
CA SER A 150 -5.57 4.46 -12.43
C SER A 150 -4.76 4.06 -11.20
N TYR A 151 -5.37 4.14 -10.00
CA TYR A 151 -4.72 3.71 -8.77
C TYR A 151 -4.88 2.21 -8.53
N PHE A 152 -3.83 1.59 -8.00
CA PHE A 152 -3.77 0.18 -7.64
C PHE A 152 -3.14 0.02 -6.27
N VAL A 153 -3.70 -0.87 -5.45
CA VAL A 153 -3.06 -1.37 -4.24
C VAL A 153 -2.24 -2.59 -4.59
N ASN A 154 -1.03 -2.64 -4.05
CA ASN A 154 -0.06 -3.69 -4.29
C ASN A 154 0.34 -4.31 -2.95
N ILE A 155 0.25 -5.63 -2.84
CA ILE A 155 0.70 -6.41 -1.69
C ILE A 155 1.83 -7.34 -2.14
N GLN A 156 2.93 -7.32 -1.42
CA GLN A 156 3.99 -8.30 -1.56
C GLN A 156 4.00 -9.19 -0.33
N THR A 157 4.04 -10.51 -0.53
CA THR A 157 4.19 -11.50 0.54
C THR A 157 5.64 -12.01 0.61
N ASP A 158 6.00 -12.64 1.73
CA ASP A 158 7.27 -13.36 1.90
C ASP A 158 7.26 -14.71 1.14
N GLY A 159 7.03 -14.65 -0.17
CA GLY A 159 7.02 -15.80 -1.07
C GLY A 159 8.40 -16.11 -1.68
N PRO A 160 8.51 -17.23 -2.42
CA PRO A 160 9.77 -17.65 -3.05
C PRO A 160 10.21 -16.71 -4.19
N ILE A 161 9.27 -16.01 -4.82
CA ILE A 161 9.53 -15.12 -5.95
C ILE A 161 9.40 -13.67 -5.47
N SER A 162 10.51 -12.93 -5.47
CA SER A 162 10.54 -11.56 -4.98
C SER A 162 9.88 -10.54 -5.91
N THR A 163 9.56 -10.92 -7.15
CA THR A 163 8.85 -10.08 -8.13
C THR A 163 7.35 -10.28 -8.12
N ASP A 164 6.85 -11.22 -7.31
CA ASP A 164 5.42 -11.46 -7.17
C ASP A 164 4.76 -10.29 -6.43
N LEU A 165 3.68 -9.80 -7.03
CA LEU A 165 2.90 -8.69 -6.53
C LEU A 165 1.43 -8.99 -6.70
N TRP A 166 0.71 -9.01 -5.59
CA TRP A 166 -0.73 -9.09 -5.56
C TRP A 166 -1.29 -7.70 -5.82
N GLN A 167 -2.03 -7.53 -6.90
CA GLN A 167 -2.49 -6.23 -7.34
C GLN A 167 -4.02 -6.18 -7.41
N HIS A 168 -4.59 -5.08 -6.93
CA HIS A 168 -6.02 -4.80 -7.05
C HIS A 168 -6.24 -3.32 -7.41
N ARG A 169 -7.17 -3.04 -8.31
CA ARG A 169 -7.50 -1.66 -8.71
C ARG A 169 -8.30 -0.96 -7.62
N LEU A 170 -7.98 0.29 -7.31
CA LEU A 170 -8.81 1.10 -6.42
C LEU A 170 -10.01 1.64 -7.17
N TYR A 171 -11.19 1.38 -6.61
CA TYR A 171 -12.46 1.96 -7.03
C TYR A 171 -12.92 2.91 -5.94
N PHE A 172 -13.30 4.12 -6.33
CA PHE A 172 -13.75 5.16 -5.43
C PHE A 172 -15.24 5.40 -5.67
N ASN A 173 -16.04 5.38 -4.61
CA ASN A 173 -17.48 5.64 -4.68
C ASN A 173 -17.79 7.13 -4.67
N ARG A 174 -16.94 7.93 -4.02
CA ARG A 174 -17.10 9.39 -4.01
C ARG A 174 -16.51 9.99 -5.28
N ASN A 175 -16.85 11.24 -5.57
CA ASN A 175 -16.22 12.07 -6.60
C ASN A 175 -16.09 13.54 -6.18
N ASP A 176 -16.40 13.84 -4.92
CA ASP A 176 -16.43 15.18 -4.33
C ASP A 176 -15.14 15.53 -3.58
N GLY A 177 -14.13 14.66 -3.64
CA GLY A 177 -12.87 14.83 -2.91
C GLY A 177 -12.99 14.61 -1.40
N GLY A 178 -14.08 14.02 -0.90
CA GLY A 178 -14.22 13.61 0.49
C GLY A 178 -13.50 12.29 0.82
N TRP A 179 -13.30 12.03 2.10
CA TRP A 179 -12.76 10.75 2.58
C TRP A 179 -13.77 9.61 2.44
N GLU A 180 -13.27 8.43 2.08
CA GLU A 180 -14.01 7.18 2.07
C GLU A 180 -13.14 6.02 2.55
N ASP A 181 -13.78 5.00 3.11
CA ASP A 181 -13.16 3.70 3.35
C ASP A 181 -13.37 2.81 2.12
N VAL A 182 -12.27 2.28 1.58
CA VAL A 182 -12.28 1.30 0.50
C VAL A 182 -11.94 -0.06 1.09
N PHE A 183 -12.87 -1.00 1.00
CA PHE A 183 -12.71 -2.37 1.46
C PHE A 183 -12.44 -3.30 0.28
N ILE A 184 -11.33 -4.03 0.32
CA ILE A 184 -10.91 -4.94 -0.75
C ILE A 184 -10.78 -6.35 -0.14
N PRO A 185 -11.57 -7.35 -0.57
CA PRO A 185 -11.35 -8.72 -0.16
C PRO A 185 -9.94 -9.17 -0.54
N PHE A 186 -9.21 -9.82 0.36
CA PHE A 186 -7.87 -10.31 0.03
C PHE A 186 -7.88 -11.30 -1.15
N ASP A 187 -8.97 -12.06 -1.33
CA ASP A 187 -9.16 -12.98 -2.46
C ASP A 187 -9.45 -12.28 -3.80
N ALA A 188 -9.73 -10.97 -3.80
CA ALA A 188 -9.94 -10.21 -5.02
C ALA A 188 -8.61 -9.80 -5.68
N PHE A 189 -7.49 -9.86 -4.96
CA PHE A 189 -6.19 -9.49 -5.52
C PHE A 189 -5.73 -10.51 -6.56
N VAL A 190 -5.21 -10.00 -7.67
CA VAL A 190 -4.66 -10.82 -8.75
C VAL A 190 -3.15 -10.87 -8.61
N LEU A 191 -2.58 -12.08 -8.65
CA LEU A 191 -1.14 -12.26 -8.67
C LEU A 191 -0.57 -11.80 -10.01
N THR A 192 0.43 -10.93 -9.94
CA THR A 192 1.19 -10.46 -11.09
C THR A 192 2.68 -10.69 -10.86
N ASN A 193 3.41 -10.98 -11.93
CA ASN A 193 4.86 -11.09 -11.93
C ASN A 193 5.40 -10.11 -12.98
N ALA A 194 6.20 -9.15 -12.55
CA ALA A 194 6.75 -8.10 -13.42
C ALA A 194 5.68 -7.36 -14.27
N GLY A 195 4.44 -7.25 -13.75
CA GLY A 195 3.33 -6.59 -14.41
C GLY A 195 2.46 -7.49 -15.30
N GLU A 196 2.84 -8.76 -15.48
CA GLU A 196 2.05 -9.76 -16.20
C GLU A 196 1.25 -10.61 -15.22
N ILE A 197 0.02 -11.00 -15.57
CA ILE A 197 -0.83 -11.84 -14.72
C ILE A 197 -0.22 -13.24 -14.64
N ALA A 198 -0.05 -13.76 -13.42
CA ALA A 198 0.46 -15.11 -13.23
C ALA A 198 -0.58 -16.14 -13.75
N PRO A 199 -0.13 -17.18 -14.48
CA PRO A 199 -1.03 -18.19 -15.05
C PRO A 199 -1.68 -19.06 -13.98
N ASP A 200 -1.02 -19.23 -12.83
CA ASP A 200 -1.48 -20.08 -11.74
C ASP A 200 -2.31 -19.26 -10.74
N GLN A 201 -3.49 -19.78 -10.41
CA GLN A 201 -4.31 -19.26 -9.31
C GLN A 201 -3.73 -19.72 -7.97
N LEU A 202 -2.70 -19.01 -7.50
CA LEU A 202 -2.22 -19.16 -6.15
C LEU A 202 -3.15 -18.44 -5.17
N THR A 203 -3.09 -18.83 -3.90
CA THR A 203 -3.70 -18.07 -2.80
C THR A 203 -2.66 -17.16 -2.17
N MET A 204 -3.05 -15.95 -1.80
CA MET A 204 -2.16 -15.01 -1.11
C MET A 204 -1.72 -15.59 0.25
N LEU A 205 -0.42 -15.55 0.52
CA LEU A 205 0.17 -15.93 1.80
C LEU A 205 -0.09 -14.83 2.86
N ARG A 206 -1.32 -14.77 3.37
CA ARG A 206 -1.84 -13.72 4.26
C ARG A 206 -1.13 -13.66 5.60
N GLU A 207 -0.56 -14.77 6.05
CA GLU A 207 0.24 -14.84 7.28
C GLU A 207 1.59 -14.14 7.18
N ARG A 208 2.02 -13.76 5.96
CA ARG A 208 3.33 -13.13 5.72
C ARG A 208 3.26 -11.97 4.74
N ILE A 209 2.42 -10.99 5.03
CA ILE A 209 2.43 -9.72 4.29
C ILE A 209 3.73 -8.98 4.60
N ARG A 210 4.52 -8.71 3.55
CA ARG A 210 5.81 -8.04 3.64
C ARG A 210 5.67 -6.54 3.41
N THR A 211 4.99 -6.17 2.32
CA THR A 211 4.73 -4.76 2.02
C THR A 211 3.35 -4.53 1.42
N VAL A 212 2.76 -3.39 1.74
CA VAL A 212 1.59 -2.81 1.09
C VAL A 212 1.98 -1.45 0.51
N GLY A 213 1.53 -1.18 -0.71
CA GLY A 213 1.79 0.07 -1.40
C GLY A 213 0.64 0.47 -2.31
N ILE A 214 0.65 1.72 -2.75
CA ILE A 214 -0.27 2.24 -3.75
C ILE A 214 0.54 2.77 -4.92
N SER A 215 0.10 2.43 -6.12
CA SER A 215 0.68 2.90 -7.37
C SER A 215 -0.37 3.53 -8.27
N LEU A 216 0.05 4.46 -9.12
CA LEU A 216 -0.71 5.03 -10.22
C LEU A 216 -0.08 4.54 -11.53
N LEU A 217 -0.88 3.88 -12.37
CA LEU A 217 -0.42 3.28 -13.63
C LEU A 217 -1.08 3.98 -14.82
N GLY A 218 -0.31 4.83 -15.51
CA GLY A 218 -0.74 5.54 -16.72
C GLY A 218 -0.28 4.87 -18.01
N GLY A 219 0.83 4.12 -17.95
CA GLY A 219 1.52 3.56 -19.11
C GLY A 219 0.61 2.78 -20.05
N ASN A 220 -0.12 1.79 -19.51
CA ASN A 220 -0.98 0.88 -20.28
C ASN A 220 -2.28 1.54 -20.75
N SER A 221 -2.77 2.54 -20.03
CA SER A 221 -4.08 3.17 -20.23
C SER A 221 -4.03 4.51 -20.97
N GLY A 222 -2.84 5.05 -21.25
CA GLY A 222 -2.70 6.37 -21.86
C GLY A 222 -3.16 7.51 -20.93
N VAL A 223 -3.06 7.29 -19.62
CA VAL A 223 -3.49 8.26 -18.61
C VAL A 223 -2.32 9.14 -18.21
N GLU A 224 -2.49 10.44 -18.39
CA GLU A 224 -1.58 11.52 -17.99
C GLU A 224 -2.33 12.59 -17.20
N GLY A 225 -1.59 13.39 -16.45
CA GLY A 225 -2.10 14.55 -15.74
C GLY A 225 -1.75 14.57 -14.25
N PRO A 226 -2.17 15.63 -13.55
CA PRO A 226 -1.95 15.75 -12.12
C PRO A 226 -2.78 14.72 -11.35
N TYR A 227 -2.20 14.20 -10.29
CA TYR A 227 -2.83 13.24 -9.40
C TYR A 227 -2.62 13.63 -7.94
N GLU A 228 -3.60 13.31 -7.11
CA GLU A 228 -3.58 13.52 -5.68
C GLU A 228 -4.44 12.45 -4.99
N LEU A 229 -3.84 11.79 -4.01
CA LEU A 229 -4.48 10.83 -3.13
C LEU A 229 -4.10 11.17 -1.68
N GLY A 230 -5.10 11.51 -0.86
CA GLY A 230 -4.96 11.54 0.59
C GLY A 230 -5.05 10.13 1.18
N ILE A 231 -4.19 9.82 2.14
CA ILE A 231 -4.13 8.53 2.84
C ILE A 231 -4.07 8.76 4.33
N ASP A 232 -4.95 8.12 5.08
CA ASP A 232 -4.96 8.19 6.54
C ASP A 232 -4.35 6.93 7.19
N GLU A 233 -4.91 5.77 6.85
CA GLU A 233 -4.46 4.49 7.40
C GLU A 233 -4.86 3.31 6.51
N ILE A 234 -4.13 2.21 6.68
CA ILE A 234 -4.43 0.90 6.10
C ILE A 234 -4.63 -0.09 7.24
N ARG A 235 -5.73 -0.82 7.19
CA ARG A 235 -6.16 -1.79 8.20
C ARG A 235 -6.45 -3.14 7.58
N ALA A 236 -6.43 -4.19 8.40
CA ALA A 236 -7.07 -5.46 8.09
C ALA A 236 -8.30 -5.62 8.98
N VAL A 237 -9.43 -5.98 8.37
CA VAL A 237 -10.76 -5.97 9.01
C VAL A 237 -11.60 -7.15 8.54
N ASN A 238 -12.72 -7.39 9.23
CA ASN A 238 -13.68 -8.45 8.90
C ASN A 238 -15.05 -7.89 8.50
N ASP A 239 -15.98 -8.76 8.12
CA ASP A 239 -17.30 -8.39 7.61
C ASP A 239 -18.08 -7.45 8.56
N GLU A 240 -17.92 -7.64 9.87
CA GLU A 240 -18.53 -6.80 10.91
C GLU A 240 -18.08 -5.32 10.88
N ASP A 241 -16.93 -5.02 10.26
CA ASP A 241 -16.34 -3.68 10.19
C ASP A 241 -16.63 -2.96 8.86
N VAL A 242 -17.15 -3.69 7.87
CA VAL A 242 -17.40 -3.18 6.52
C VAL A 242 -18.64 -2.29 6.53
N THR A 243 -18.43 -0.98 6.47
CA THR A 243 -19.51 0.01 6.52
C THR A 243 -20.11 0.33 5.16
N VAL A 244 -19.37 0.04 4.08
CA VAL A 244 -19.80 0.21 2.70
C VAL A 244 -19.38 -1.06 1.96
N PRO A 245 -20.28 -1.73 1.21
CA PRO A 245 -19.91 -2.93 0.48
C PRO A 245 -18.77 -2.63 -0.49
N PRO A 246 -17.83 -3.57 -0.71
CA PRO A 246 -16.78 -3.42 -1.71
C PRO A 246 -17.37 -3.02 -3.05
N SER A 247 -16.82 -1.99 -3.67
CA SER A 247 -17.20 -1.58 -5.02
C SER A 247 -16.82 -2.72 -5.97
N THR A 248 -17.78 -3.60 -6.26
CA THR A 248 -17.57 -4.67 -7.23
C THR A 248 -17.35 -4.05 -8.59
N CYS A 249 -16.27 -4.45 -9.26
CA CYS A 249 -16.20 -4.30 -10.70
C CYS A 249 -17.46 -4.97 -11.27
N ALA A 250 -18.30 -4.22 -11.96
CA ALA A 250 -19.37 -4.78 -12.78
C ALA A 250 -18.72 -5.56 -13.93
N PHE A 251 -18.21 -6.75 -13.64
CA PHE A 251 -18.12 -7.81 -14.63
C PHE A 251 -19.54 -8.33 -14.79
N GLU A 252 -20.35 -7.58 -15.55
CA GLU A 252 -21.48 -8.19 -16.24
C GLU A 252 -20.88 -9.28 -17.14
N ARG A 253 -21.11 -10.53 -16.75
CA ARG A 253 -20.93 -11.67 -17.64
C ARG A 253 -21.92 -11.49 -18.80
N GLY A 254 -21.41 -10.97 -19.92
CA GLY A 254 -22.02 -11.05 -21.25
C GLY A 254 -21.16 -11.94 -22.13
#